data_AF-A0A9Q0WA32-F1
#
_entry.id   AF-A0A9Q0WA32-F1
#
_cell.length_a   1.000
_cell.length_b   1.000
_cell.length_c   1.000
_cell.angle_alpha   90.00
_cell.angle_beta   90.00
_cell.angle_gamma   90.00
#
_symmetry.space_group_name_H-M   'P 1'
#
loop_
_entity.id
_entity.type
_entity.pdbx_description
1 polymer ?
#
loop_
_entity_poly.entity_id
_entity_poly.type
_entity_poly.pdbx_seq_one_letter_code
_entity_poly.pdbx_strand_id
1 'polypeptide(L)'
;MRRERKGKACSVGHQLKSLPCQKHSRVATCSNAWLVVGGYIISDDCFLLNPISTKKIHLPSLTPDFSYDNCVLSSTPDNPECVFMFLNFDIGTLDVTFCKPGDVEWTRQDFKLHDEDDSDCVRSVEVH
;
A
#
# COMPACT_ATOMS: atom_id res chain seq x y z
N MET A 1 -9.88 -54.75 -1.53
CA MET A 1 -9.27 -54.01 -2.66
C MET A 1 -9.64 -52.53 -2.54
N ARG A 2 -8.74 -51.70 -2.00
CA ARG A 2 -8.55 -50.26 -2.33
C ARG A 2 -7.32 -49.77 -1.56
N ARG A 3 -6.28 -49.39 -2.30
CA ARG A 3 -5.07 -48.70 -1.81
C ARG A 3 -5.37 -47.20 -1.68
N GLU A 4 -4.39 -46.50 -1.10
CA GLU A 4 -4.09 -45.04 -1.18
C GLU A 4 -4.52 -44.20 0.03
N ARG A 5 -3.73 -43.25 0.54
CA ARG A 5 -2.35 -42.81 0.29
C ARG A 5 -1.91 -42.08 1.57
N LYS A 6 -0.71 -42.36 2.10
CA LYS A 6 -0.06 -41.52 3.10
C LYS A 6 0.35 -40.20 2.43
N GLY A 7 -0.31 -39.11 2.74
CA GLY A 7 0.12 -37.76 2.40
C GLY A 7 0.80 -37.11 3.59
N LYS A 8 2.13 -37.04 3.59
CA LYS A 8 2.90 -36.16 4.49
C LYS A 8 2.51 -34.73 4.18
N ALA A 9 1.87 -34.04 5.12
CA ALA A 9 1.84 -32.58 5.11
C ALA A 9 3.25 -32.09 5.47
N CYS A 10 4.07 -31.81 4.45
CA CYS A 10 5.24 -30.96 4.65
C CYS A 10 4.69 -29.55 4.92
N SER A 11 4.59 -29.18 6.19
CA SER A 11 4.48 -27.77 6.55
C SER A 11 5.79 -27.11 6.14
N VAL A 12 5.79 -26.44 4.99
CA VAL A 12 6.86 -25.51 4.64
C VAL A 12 6.70 -24.32 5.58
N GLY A 13 7.34 -24.44 6.75
CA GLY A 13 7.51 -23.33 7.68
C GLY A 13 8.42 -22.32 7.01
N HIS A 14 7.84 -21.36 6.29
CA HIS A 14 8.53 -20.10 6.06
C HIS A 14 8.74 -19.50 7.44
N GLN A 15 9.96 -19.63 7.96
CA GLN A 15 10.46 -18.84 9.07
C GLN A 15 10.29 -17.36 8.67
N LEU A 16 9.14 -16.78 8.98
CA LEU A 16 9.01 -15.34 9.06
C LEU A 16 10.02 -14.94 10.13
N LYS A 17 11.21 -14.49 9.69
CA LYS A 17 12.16 -13.85 10.58
C LYS A 17 11.36 -12.74 11.26
N SER A 18 11.21 -12.86 12.58
CA SER A 18 10.50 -11.91 13.40
C SER A 18 10.89 -10.50 12.96
N LEU A 19 9.94 -9.74 12.44
CA LEU A 19 10.14 -8.31 12.17
C LEU A 19 10.72 -7.73 13.46
N PRO A 20 11.87 -7.02 13.42
CA PRO A 20 12.39 -6.39 14.60
C PRO A 20 11.27 -5.51 15.13
N CYS A 21 10.77 -5.83 16.33
CA CYS A 21 9.69 -5.09 16.96
C CYS A 21 10.29 -3.74 17.37
N GLN A 22 10.45 -2.84 16.40
CA GLN A 22 10.74 -1.44 16.63
C GLN A 22 9.54 -0.91 17.39
N LYS A 23 9.76 -0.60 18.66
CA LYS A 23 8.73 0.00 19.50
C LYS A 23 8.34 1.31 18.83
N HIS A 24 7.04 1.50 18.59
CA HIS A 24 6.44 2.73 18.03
C HIS A 24 6.48 2.89 16.50
N SER A 25 6.34 1.82 15.71
CA SER A 25 6.07 1.92 14.26
C SER A 25 4.72 1.31 13.89
N ARG A 26 3.93 1.97 13.04
CA ARG A 26 2.77 1.34 12.41
C ARG A 26 3.24 0.53 11.21
N VAL A 27 2.80 -0.71 11.11
CA VAL A 27 3.07 -1.59 9.96
C VAL A 27 1.75 -1.91 9.28
N ALA A 28 1.61 -1.54 8.02
CA ALA A 28 0.48 -1.91 7.19
C ALA A 28 0.93 -2.82 6.04
N THR A 29 0.10 -3.80 5.68
CA THR A 29 0.33 -4.61 4.49
C THR A 29 -0.11 -3.86 3.25
N CYS A 30 0.74 -3.79 2.24
CA CYS A 30 0.42 -3.20 0.95
C CYS A 30 0.46 -4.31 -0.14
N SER A 31 -0.04 -4.00 -1.34
CA SER A 31 0.01 -4.92 -2.48
C SER A 31 1.45 -5.35 -2.83
N ASN A 32 1.62 -6.41 -3.60
CA ASN A 32 2.93 -6.91 -4.07
C ASN A 32 3.88 -7.44 -2.96
N ALA A 33 3.34 -7.83 -1.80
CA ALA A 33 4.10 -8.38 -0.66
C ALA A 33 5.08 -7.39 -0.01
N TRP A 34 4.79 -6.09 -0.12
CA TRP A 34 5.53 -5.04 0.58
C TRP A 34 4.74 -4.53 1.80
N LEU A 35 5.47 -4.13 2.83
CA LEU A 35 4.91 -3.54 4.04
C LEU A 35 5.22 -2.05 4.05
N VAL A 36 4.27 -1.22 4.45
CA VAL A 36 4.53 0.18 4.79
C VAL A 36 4.89 0.25 6.25
N VAL A 37 5.99 0.93 6.55
CA VAL A 37 6.42 1.22 7.92
C VAL A 37 6.49 2.73 8.07
N GLY A 38 5.66 3.27 8.97
CA GLY A 38 5.66 4.69 9.33
C GLY A 38 6.00 4.88 10.81
N GLY A 39 6.85 5.88 11.10
CA GLY A 39 7.18 6.30 12.45
C GLY A 39 5.96 6.84 13.19
N TYR A 40 5.83 6.50 14.48
CA TYR A 40 4.77 7.02 15.35
C TYR A 40 5.32 8.17 16.21
N ILE A 41 4.73 9.36 16.07
CA ILE A 41 4.90 10.61 16.85
C ILE A 41 6.32 11.21 16.96
N ILE A 42 7.39 10.41 16.88
CA ILE A 42 8.78 10.81 17.17
C ILE A 42 9.67 10.72 15.92
N SER A 43 9.23 9.98 14.90
CA SER A 43 9.95 9.81 13.64
C SER A 43 8.97 10.09 12.50
N ASP A 44 9.43 10.93 11.58
CA ASP A 44 8.79 11.25 10.31
C ASP A 44 9.17 10.22 9.22
N ASP A 45 9.97 9.21 9.57
CA ASP A 45 10.43 8.19 8.64
C ASP A 45 9.25 7.38 8.11
N CYS A 46 9.17 7.29 6.78
CA CYS A 46 8.26 6.42 6.06
C CYS A 46 9.06 5.59 5.05
N PHE A 47 8.86 4.27 5.03
CA PHE A 47 9.51 3.41 4.03
C PHE A 47 8.70 2.16 3.71
N LEU A 48 8.91 1.63 2.51
CA LEU A 48 8.46 0.30 2.10
C LEU A 48 9.50 -0.74 2.51
N LEU A 49 9.04 -1.84 3.10
CA LEU A 49 9.85 -2.98 3.51
C LEU A 49 9.40 -4.24 2.78
N ASN A 50 10.33 -4.89 2.09
CA ASN A 50 10.14 -6.26 1.65
C ASN A 50 10.59 -7.21 2.77
N PRO A 51 9.69 -7.96 3.43
CA PRO A 51 10.06 -8.78 4.58
C PRO A 51 10.93 -10.00 4.21
N ILE A 52 10.94 -10.41 2.93
CA ILE A 52 11.71 -11.55 2.44
C ILE A 52 13.15 -11.13 2.14
N SER A 53 13.32 -10.08 1.34
CA SER A 53 14.65 -9.60 0.94
C SER A 53 15.26 -8.62 1.93
N THR A 54 14.48 -8.11 2.89
CA THR A 54 14.83 -7.01 3.81
C THR A 54 15.17 -5.69 3.11
N LYS A 55 14.88 -5.57 1.81
CA LYS A 55 15.05 -4.34 1.04
C LYS A 55 14.13 -3.26 1.60
N LYS A 56 14.69 -2.06 1.79
CA LYS A 56 13.97 -0.85 2.18
C LYS A 56 13.96 0.16 1.03
N ILE A 57 12.84 0.83 0.84
CA ILE A 57 12.72 1.97 -0.08
C ILE A 57 12.17 3.11 0.74
N HIS A 58 12.98 4.16 0.91
CA HIS A 58 12.56 5.36 1.62
C HIS A 58 11.51 6.11 0.80
N LEU A 59 10.47 6.54 1.49
CA LEU A 59 9.42 7.40 0.97
C LEU A 59 9.62 8.81 1.53
N PRO A 60 8.97 9.83 0.96
CA PRO A 60 8.97 11.15 1.57
C PRO A 60 8.46 11.10 3.02
N SER A 61 9.01 11.96 3.88
CA SER A 61 8.61 12.03 5.28
C SER A 61 7.11 12.32 5.41
N LEU A 62 6.46 11.71 6.40
CA LEU A 62 5.07 12.00 6.73
C LEU A 62 4.98 13.06 7.81
N THR A 63 3.93 13.88 7.78
CA THR A 63 3.67 14.81 8.89
C THR A 63 3.25 14.01 10.15
N PRO A 64 3.56 14.49 11.37
CA PRO A 64 3.27 13.75 12.61
C PRO A 64 1.80 13.39 12.84
N ASP A 65 0.89 14.10 12.17
CA ASP A 65 -0.56 13.97 12.23
C ASP A 65 -1.15 13.19 11.04
N PHE A 66 -0.31 12.62 10.16
CA PHE A 66 -0.77 11.94 8.97
C PHE A 66 -1.58 10.67 9.29
N SER A 67 -2.82 10.63 8.80
CA SER A 67 -3.73 9.49 8.91
C SER A 67 -4.17 9.00 7.53
N TYR A 68 -4.33 7.69 7.40
CA TYR A 68 -4.84 7.04 6.20
C TYR A 68 -5.67 5.81 6.58
N ASP A 69 -6.61 5.44 5.73
CA ASP A 69 -7.43 4.23 5.89
C ASP A 69 -6.76 3.03 5.21
N ASN A 70 -6.22 3.25 4.01
CA ASN A 70 -5.60 2.20 3.21
C ASN A 70 -4.31 2.69 2.52
N CYS A 71 -3.47 1.73 2.15
CA CYS A 71 -2.30 1.95 1.29
C CYS A 71 -2.33 0.99 0.11
N VAL A 72 -1.87 1.43 -1.06
CA VAL A 72 -1.74 0.58 -2.25
C VAL A 72 -0.50 0.95 -3.07
N LEU A 73 0.06 -0.07 -3.73
CA LEU A 73 1.06 0.07 -4.78
C LEU A 73 0.46 -0.29 -6.12
N SER A 74 0.64 0.55 -7.13
CA SER A 74 0.15 0.28 -8.50
C SER A 74 0.86 -0.90 -9.17
N SER A 75 2.12 -1.15 -8.80
CA SER A 75 2.93 -2.27 -9.27
C SER A 75 4.05 -2.60 -8.28
N THR A 76 5.01 -3.46 -8.63
CA THR A 76 6.21 -3.67 -7.80
C THR A 76 7.02 -2.37 -7.67
N PRO A 77 7.52 -2.00 -6.48
CA PRO A 77 8.37 -0.82 -6.28
C PRO A 77 9.70 -0.82 -7.05
N ASP A 78 10.09 -1.95 -7.64
CA ASP A 78 11.25 -2.02 -8.54
C ASP A 78 10.95 -1.38 -9.91
N ASN A 79 9.67 -1.18 -10.24
CA ASN A 79 9.25 -0.43 -11.43
C ASN A 79 9.34 1.08 -11.14
N PRO A 80 10.07 1.88 -11.94
CA PRO A 80 10.14 3.33 -11.75
C PRO A 80 8.78 4.03 -11.92
N GLU A 81 7.84 3.43 -12.64
CA GLU A 81 6.47 3.94 -12.78
C GLU A 81 5.52 3.42 -11.69
N CYS A 82 6.04 2.71 -10.69
CA CYS A 82 5.24 2.36 -9.52
C CYS A 82 4.77 3.64 -8.81
N VAL A 83 3.50 3.64 -8.41
CA VAL A 83 2.92 4.71 -7.60
C VAL A 83 2.50 4.09 -6.27
N PHE A 84 3.00 4.67 -5.20
CA PHE A 84 2.56 4.38 -3.85
C PHE A 84 1.51 5.41 -3.44
N MET A 85 0.37 4.95 -2.92
CA MET A 85 -0.76 5.80 -2.58
C MET A 85 -1.28 5.45 -1.18
N PHE A 86 -1.54 6.48 -0.40
CA PHE A 86 -2.42 6.47 0.76
C PHE A 86 -3.81 6.92 0.33
N LEU A 87 -4.83 6.22 0.83
CA LEU A 87 -6.23 6.53 0.61
C LEU A 87 -6.88 6.86 1.96
N ASN A 88 -7.55 8.00 2.01
CA ASN A 88 -8.32 8.45 3.17
C ASN A 88 -9.74 8.81 2.70
N PHE A 89 -10.72 8.10 3.23
CA PHE A 89 -12.12 8.22 2.85
C PHE A 89 -12.87 9.02 3.91
N ASP A 90 -13.59 10.04 3.45
CA ASP A 90 -14.52 10.81 4.28
C ASP A 90 -15.90 10.83 3.57
N ILE A 91 -16.91 11.40 4.23
CA ILE A 91 -18.28 11.44 3.74
C ILE A 91 -18.32 12.20 2.41
N GLY A 92 -18.49 11.45 1.31
CA GLY A 92 -18.58 11.99 -0.05
C GLY A 92 -17.24 12.41 -0.65
N THR A 93 -16.11 12.09 -0.04
CA THR A 93 -14.78 12.44 -0.57
C THR A 93 -13.75 11.33 -0.41
N LEU A 94 -12.78 11.31 -1.32
CA LEU A 94 -11.59 10.48 -1.28
C LEU A 94 -10.36 11.38 -1.42
N ASP A 95 -9.53 11.41 -0.40
CA ASP A 95 -8.21 12.01 -0.44
C ASP A 95 -7.18 10.93 -0.82
N VAL A 96 -6.44 11.21 -1.89
CA VAL A 96 -5.33 10.38 -2.36
C VAL A 96 -4.03 11.15 -2.18
N THR A 97 -3.17 10.64 -1.32
CA THR A 97 -1.81 11.15 -1.15
C THR A 97 -0.82 10.13 -1.73
N PHE A 98 0.01 10.52 -2.68
CA PHE A 98 0.82 9.57 -3.45
C PHE A 98 2.21 10.08 -3.82
N CYS A 99 3.10 9.15 -4.14
CA CYS A 99 4.44 9.43 -4.67
C CYS A 99 4.93 8.26 -5.54
N LYS A 100 5.99 8.49 -6.33
CA LYS A 100 6.77 7.48 -7.03
C LYS A 100 8.07 7.17 -6.29
N PRO A 101 8.72 6.02 -6.56
CA PRO A 101 10.06 5.75 -6.06
C PRO A 101 11.05 6.85 -6.44
N GLY A 102 11.72 7.43 -5.43
CA GLY A 102 12.70 8.50 -5.62
C GLY A 102 12.15 9.92 -5.49
N ASP A 103 10.83 10.08 -5.39
CA ASP A 103 10.23 11.36 -5.04
C ASP A 103 10.64 11.79 -3.62
N VAL A 104 10.73 13.10 -3.40
CA VAL A 104 11.11 13.71 -2.12
C VAL A 104 9.94 14.37 -1.40
N GLU A 105 8.78 14.49 -2.06
CA GLU A 105 7.57 15.10 -1.54
C GLU A 105 6.34 14.29 -1.93
N TRP A 106 5.26 14.44 -1.16
CA TRP A 106 3.97 13.82 -1.44
C TRP A 106 3.13 14.71 -2.35
N THR A 107 2.44 14.11 -3.33
CA THR A 107 1.37 14.77 -4.08
C THR A 107 0.03 14.41 -3.47
N ARG A 108 -0.85 15.40 -3.29
CA ARG A 108 -2.20 15.20 -2.73
C ARG A 108 -3.27 15.55 -3.75
N GLN A 109 -4.31 14.73 -3.83
CA GLN A 109 -5.44 14.93 -4.72
C GLN A 109 -6.75 14.54 -4.04
N ASP A 110 -7.70 15.47 -4.03
CA ASP A 110 -9.02 15.25 -3.46
C ASP A 110 -10.05 14.96 -4.57
N PHE A 111 -10.84 13.91 -4.37
CA PHE A 111 -11.92 13.50 -5.25
C PHE A 111 -13.26 13.60 -4.52
N LYS A 112 -14.29 14.09 -5.21
CA LYS A 112 -15.67 14.00 -4.73
C LYS A 112 -16.24 12.65 -5.17
N LEU A 113 -16.71 11.88 -4.20
CA LEU A 113 -17.48 10.68 -4.45
C LEU A 113 -18.94 11.12 -4.59
N HIS A 114 -19.44 11.17 -5.82
CA HIS A 114 -20.86 11.38 -6.05
C HIS A 114 -21.60 10.11 -5.66
N ASP A 115 -22.61 10.24 -4.80
CA ASP A 115 -23.68 9.25 -4.77
C ASP A 115 -24.34 9.35 -6.15
N GLU A 116 -24.20 8.33 -6.99
CA GLU A 116 -24.90 8.29 -8.27
C GLU A 116 -26.42 8.30 -7.96
N ASP A 117 -27.02 9.48 -8.05
CA ASP A 117 -28.44 9.61 -8.31
C ASP A 117 -28.60 9.43 -9.83
N ASP A 118 -29.22 8.33 -10.24
CA ASP A 118 -29.48 7.87 -11.61
C ASP A 118 -29.67 9.01 -12.64
N SER A 119 -28.69 9.28 -13.54
CA SER A 119 -28.98 9.84 -14.88
C SER A 119 -27.76 9.85 -15.83
N ASP A 120 -27.86 9.02 -16.87
CA ASP A 120 -27.27 9.12 -18.21
C ASP A 120 -25.74 9.24 -18.40
N CYS A 121 -25.08 8.07 -18.54
CA CYS A 121 -23.85 7.97 -19.32
C CYS A 121 -24.15 8.00 -20.83
N VAL A 122 -24.19 9.18 -21.45
CA VAL A 122 -24.05 9.27 -22.93
C VAL A 122 -22.57 9.11 -23.27
N ARG A 123 -22.23 7.93 -23.79
CA ARG A 123 -20.95 7.69 -24.47
C ARG A 123 -20.88 8.53 -25.75
N SER A 124 -19.94 9.46 -25.82
CA SER A 124 -19.37 9.93 -27.08
C SER A 124 -17.93 10.41 -26.85
N VAL A 125 -16.96 9.65 -27.33
CA VAL A 125 -15.67 10.22 -27.77
C VAL A 125 -15.48 9.75 -29.20
N GLU A 126 -15.82 10.62 -30.15
CA GLU A 126 -15.32 10.54 -31.52
C GLU A 126 -13.86 10.97 -31.52
N VAL A 127 -13.00 10.13 -32.07
CA VAL A 127 -11.60 10.46 -32.38
C VAL A 127 -11.57 10.91 -33.83
N HIS A 128 -11.15 12.16 -34.07
CA HIS A 128 -10.66 12.61 -35.38
C HIS A 128 -9.16 12.33 -35.46
#